data_AF-A0ABF7RNM9-F1
#
_entry.id   AF-A0ABF7RNM9-F1
#
_cell.length_a   1.000
_cell.length_b   1.000
_cell.length_c   1.000
_cell.angle_alpha   90.00
_cell.angle_beta   90.00
_cell.angle_gamma   90.00
#
_symmetry.space_group_name_H-M   'P 1'
#
loop_
_entity.id
_entity.type
_entity.pdbx_description
1 polymer ?
#
loop_
_entity_poly.entity_id
_entity_poly.type
_entity_poly.pdbx_seq_one_letter_code
_entity_poly.pdbx_strand_id
1 'polypeptide(L)' 'MARAVYRKNKDGKVTYVGHVPPEYQLKDNEFFQKLPNERHD' A
#
# COMPACT_ATOMS: atom_id res chain seq x y z
N MET A 1 10.13 10.30 -3.67
CA MET A 1 10.10 9.12 -2.77
C MET A 1 9.03 8.16 -3.27
N ALA A 2 9.37 6.88 -3.47
CA ALA A 2 8.41 5.86 -3.89
C ALA A 2 7.58 5.37 -2.69
N ARG A 3 6.32 5.00 -2.91
CA ARG A 3 5.39 4.51 -1.87
C ARG A 3 5.07 3.04 -2.09
N ALA A 4 5.00 2.27 -1.01
CA ALA A 4 4.60 0.86 -1.06
C ALA A 4 3.09 0.74 -1.30
N VAL A 5 2.71 -0.05 -2.30
CA VAL A 5 1.32 -0.36 -2.64
C VAL A 5 0.99 -1.79 -2.27
N TYR A 6 -0.21 -1.97 -1.73
CA TYR A 6 -0.78 -3.23 -1.35
C TYR A 6 -2.12 -3.40 -2.02
N ARG A 7 -2.45 -4.63 -2.41
CA ARG A 7 -3.74 -5.00 -3.00
C ARG A 7 -4.49 -5.93 -2.08
N LYS A 8 -5.76 -5.63 -1.80
CA LYS A 8 -6.68 -6.55 -1.12
C LYS A 8 -7.40 -7.39 -2.16
N ASN A 9 -7.29 -8.72 -2.06
CA ASN A 9 -8.04 -9.64 -2.91
C ASN A 9 -9.45 -9.88 -2.32
N LYS A 10 -10.33 -10.51 -3.11
CA LYS A 10 -11.73 -10.79 -2.71
C LYS A 10 -11.82 -11.66 -1.45
N ASP A 11 -10.85 -12.52 -1.21
CA ASP A 11 -10.71 -13.35 0.00
C ASP A 11 -10.28 -12.56 1.24
N GLY A 12 -10.17 -11.22 1.15
CA GLY A 12 -9.70 -10.36 2.24
C GLY A 12 -8.18 -10.36 2.43
N LYS A 13 -7.45 -11.23 1.73
CA LYS A 13 -5.99 -11.32 1.78
C LYS A 13 -5.34 -10.07 1.17
N VAL A 14 -4.42 -9.46 1.91
CA VAL A 14 -3.60 -8.34 1.44
C VAL A 14 -2.29 -8.88 0.86
N THR A 15 -1.89 -8.37 -0.31
CA THR A 15 -0.66 -8.75 -1.00
C THR A 15 0.14 -7.50 -1.33
N TYR A 16 1.45 -7.53 -1.09
CA TYR A 16 2.35 -6.48 -1.54
C TYR A 16 2.45 -6.48 -3.07
N VAL A 17 2.32 -5.30 -3.68
CA VAL A 17 2.37 -5.12 -5.14
C VAL A 17 3.73 -4.60 -5.56
N GLY A 18 4.27 -3.60 -4.84
CA GLY A 18 5.53 -2.97 -5.21
C GLY A 18 5.68 -1.56 -4.66
N HIS A 19 6.81 -0.93 -4.99
CA HIS A 19 7.02 0.50 -4.79
C HIS A 19 6.65 1.24 -6.07
N VAL A 20 5.77 2.24 -5.94
CA VAL A 20 5.31 3.05 -7.07
C VAL A 20 5.72 4.51 -6.87
N PRO A 21 5.88 5.28 -7.95
CA PRO A 21 6.11 6.71 -7.87
C PRO A 21 4.90 7.44 -7.24
N PRO A 22 5.09 8.66 -6.71
CA PRO A 22 4.03 9.41 -6.02
C PRO A 22 2.85 9.78 -6.93
N GLU A 23 3.06 9.83 -8.24
CA GLU A 23 2.03 10.09 -9.27
C GLU A 23 1.19 8.85 -9.62
N TYR A 24 1.52 7.67 -9.07
CA TYR A 24 0.78 6.45 -9.35
C TYR A 24 -0.66 6.52 -8.83
N GLN A 25 -1.61 6.28 -9.73
CA GLN A 25 -3.02 6.14 -9.38
C GLN A 25 -3.31 4.72 -8.90
N LEU A 26 -3.79 4.61 -7.65
CA LEU A 26 -4.27 3.36 -7.08
C LEU A 26 -5.49 2.85 -7.86
N LYS A 27 -5.57 1.54 -8.06
CA LYS A 27 -6.80 0.87 -8.52
C LYS A 27 -7.76 0.65 -7.34
N ASP A 28 -9.03 0.35 -7.63
CA ASP A 28 -10.09 0.18 -6.62
C ASP A 28 -9.75 -0.77 -5.46
N ASN A 29 -8.87 -1.75 -5.68
CA ASN A 29 -8.46 -2.75 -4.69
C ASN A 29 -7.06 -2.51 -4.12
N GLU A 30 -6.43 -1.37 -4.43
CA GLU A 30 -5.09 -1.02 -4.03
C GLU A 30 -5.09 0.13 -3.02
N PHE A 31 -4.14 0.09 -2.10
CA PHE A 31 -3.95 1.15 -1.11
C PHE A 31 -2.47 1.27 -0.77
N PHE A 32 -2.05 2.50 -0.46
CA PHE A 32 -0.74 2.72 0.12
C PHE A 32 -0.78 2.21 1.57
N GLN A 33 0.18 1.36 1.95
CA GLN A 33 0.33 1.05 3.37
C GLN A 33 0.76 2.33 4.07
N LYS A 34 -0.09 2.81 4.97
CA LYS A 34 0.39 3.70 6.02
C LYS A 34 1.40 2.86 6.78
N LEU A 35 2.69 3.24 6.69
CA LEU A 35 3.69 2.74 7.62
C LEU A 35 3.02 2.79 9.00
N PRO A 36 2.99 1.68 9.78
CA PRO A 36 2.58 1.79 11.17
C PRO A 36 3.50 2.85 11.74
N ASN A 37 2.93 4.02 12.01
CA ASN A 37 3.66 5.16 12.54
C ASN A 37 4.42 4.58 13.73
N GLU A 38 5.74 4.62 13.63
CA GLU A 38 6.67 4.16 14.65
C GLU A 38 6.07 4.58 15.99
N ARG A 39 5.70 3.59 16.82
CA ARG A 39 5.52 3.85 18.24
C ARG A 39 6.91 4.28 18.71
N HIS A 40 7.14 5.58 18.73
CA HIS A 40 8.20 6.15 19.53
C HIS A 40 7.51 6.76 20.75
N ASP A 41 7.77 6.07 21.86
CA ASP A 41 7.67 6.45 23.27
C ASP A 41 7.42 7.93 23.58
#